data_AF-A0A7X5JB90-F1
#
_entry.id   AF-A0A7X5JB90-F1
#
_cell.length_a   1.000
_cell.length_b   1.000
_cell.length_c   1.000
_cell.angle_alpha   90.00
_cell.angle_beta   90.00
_cell.angle_gamma   90.00
#
_symmetry.space_group_name_H-M   'P 1'
#
loop_
_entity.id
_entity.type
_entity.pdbx_description
1 polymer ?
#
loop_
_entity_poly.entity_id
_entity_poly.type
_entity_poly.pdbx_seq_one_letter_code
_entity_poly.pdbx_strand_id
1 'polypeptide(L)' 'MNPLVFLAKQSVENFVEEGKVIELPKDLSEEFLKRKAGTFVTIMKDGQLRG' A
#
# COMPACT_ATOMS: atom_id res chain seq x y z
N MET A 1 10.83 -7.66 2.61
CA MET A 1 9.40 -7.29 2.78
C MET A 1 8.75 -7.32 1.40
N ASN A 2 7.51 -7.76 1.24
CA ASN A 2 6.84 -7.83 -0.07
C ASN A 2 6.61 -6.39 -0.61
N PRO A 3 6.97 -6.07 -1.87
CA PRO A 3 6.80 -4.72 -2.45
C PRO A 3 5.38 -4.15 -2.32
N LEU A 4 4.34 -4.99 -2.41
CA LEU A 4 2.95 -4.56 -2.28
C LEU A 4 2.59 -4.18 -0.84
N VAL A 5 3.13 -4.90 0.14
CA VAL A 5 2.95 -4.59 1.56
C VAL A 5 3.64 -3.27 1.90
N PHE A 6 4.83 -3.04 1.33
CA PHE A 6 5.54 -1.78 1.49
C PHE A 6 4.75 -0.61 0.88
N LEU A 7 4.26 -0.76 -0.36
CA LEU A 7 3.42 0.23 -1.02
C LEU A 7 2.17 0.58 -0.20
N ALA A 8 1.43 -0.44 0.26
CA ALA A 8 0.22 -0.24 1.06
C ALA A 8 0.51 0.49 2.37
N LYS A 9 1.59 0.09 3.07
CA LYS A 9 2.00 0.71 4.33
C LYS A 9 2.39 2.18 4.14
N GLN A 10 3.27 2.47 3.20
CA GLN A 10 3.73 3.83 2.91
C GLN A 10 2.60 4.76 2.47
N SER A 11 1.63 4.23 1.71
CA SER A 11 0.45 5.01 1.30
C SER A 11 -0.34 5.50 2.52
N VAL A 12 -0.54 4.63 3.53
CA VAL A 12 -1.27 4.98 4.74
C VAL A 12 -0.45 5.91 5.64
N GLU A 13 0.83 5.59 5.87
CA GLU A 13 1.72 6.39 6.72
C GLU A 13 1.83 7.84 6.20
N ASN A 14 2.17 8.01 4.92
CA ASN A 14 2.34 9.33 4.33
C ASN A 14 1.04 10.15 4.31
N PHE A 15 -0.10 9.48 4.09
CA PHE A 15 -1.38 10.18 4.11
C PHE A 15 -1.76 10.62 5.53
N VAL A 16 -1.45 9.81 6.55
CA VAL A 16 -1.70 10.16 7.96
C VAL A 16 -0.76 11.27 8.44
N GLU A 17 0.52 11.23 8.05
CA GLU A 17 1.54 12.17 8.52
C GLU A 17 1.51 13.51 7.74
N GLU A 18 1.36 13.45 6.41
CA GLU A 18 1.48 14.64 5.54
C GLU A 18 0.18 15.05 4.87
N GLY A 19 -0.86 14.21 4.91
CA GLY A 19 -2.12 14.45 4.17
C GLY A 19 -1.99 14.31 2.65
N LYS A 20 -0.93 13.64 2.16
CA LYS A 20 -0.62 13.54 0.73
C LYS A 20 -0.64 12.10 0.22
N VAL A 21 -0.99 11.93 -1.05
CA VAL A 21 -0.84 10.66 -1.78
C VAL A 21 0.62 10.53 -2.20
N ILE A 22 1.20 9.33 -2.00
CA ILE A 22 2.58 9.06 -2.37
C ILE A 22 2.78 9.03 -3.88
N GLU A 23 4.00 9.34 -4.31
CA GLU A 23 4.46 8.97 -5.64
C GLU A 23 4.67 7.45 -5.72
N LEU A 24 4.52 6.91 -6.93
CA LEU A 24 4.74 5.49 -7.19
C LEU A 24 6.20 5.10 -6.89
N PRO A 25 6.44 4.11 -6.01
CA PRO A 25 7.78 3.57 -5.78
C PRO A 25 8.40 3.07 -7.09
N LYS A 26 9.68 3.37 -7.30
CA LYS A 26 10.41 3.00 -8.53
C LYS A 26 10.64 1.49 -8.67
N ASP A 27 10.47 0.74 -7.60
CA ASP A 27 10.85 -0.66 -7.50
C ASP A 27 9.67 -1.62 -7.75
N LEU A 28 8.52 -1.10 -8.18
CA LEU A 28 7.34 -1.90 -8.54
C LEU A 28 7.47 -2.47 -9.94
N SER A 29 7.16 -3.76 -10.11
CA SER A 29 7.17 -4.39 -11.43
C SER A 29 6.10 -3.78 -12.34
N GLU A 30 6.39 -3.69 -13.62
CA GLU A 30 5.44 -3.16 -14.60
C GLU A 30 4.12 -3.94 -14.66
N GLU A 31 4.16 -5.24 -14.36
CA GLU A 31 2.95 -6.07 -14.34
C GLU A 31 1.93 -5.55 -13.32
N PHE A 32 2.37 -5.17 -12.11
CA PHE A 32 1.48 -4.62 -11.08
C PHE A 32 0.85 -3.29 -11.47
N LEU A 33 1.53 -2.51 -12.32
CA LEU A 33 1.06 -1.19 -12.75
C LEU A 33 0.15 -1.27 -13.97
N LYS A 34 0.39 -2.22 -14.88
CA LYS A 34 -0.30 -2.31 -16.18
C LYS A 34 -1.48 -3.28 -16.14
N ARG A 35 -1.42 -4.33 -15.32
CA ARG A 35 -2.48 -5.33 -15.23
C ARG A 35 -3.61 -4.83 -14.33
N LYS A 36 -4.84 -4.79 -14.87
CA LYS A 36 -6.04 -4.52 -14.06
C LYS A 36 -6.43 -5.75 -13.26
N ALA A 37 -6.49 -5.60 -11.94
CA ALA A 37 -6.98 -6.62 -11.02
C ALA A 37 -7.66 -5.95 -9.81
N GLY A 38 -8.68 -6.60 -9.25
CA GLY A 38 -9.24 -6.20 -7.96
C GLY A 38 -8.22 -6.39 -6.85
N THR A 39 -8.12 -5.42 -5.94
CA THR A 39 -7.16 -5.46 -4.83
C THR A 39 -7.87 -5.04 -3.54
N PHE A 40 -7.55 -5.73 -2.45
CA PHE A 40 -8.00 -5.39 -1.10
C PHE A 40 -6.79 -5.31 -0.19
N VAL A 41 -6.83 -4.41 0.78
CA VAL A 41 -5.82 -4.25 1.83
C VAL A 41 -6.54 -4.36 3.16
N THR A 42 -5.90 -5.04 4.12
CA THR A 42 -6.41 -5.19 5.48
C THR A 42 -5.31 -4.82 6.46
N ILE A 43 -5.67 -4.00 7.43
CA ILE A 43 -4.87 -3.57 8.56
C ILE A 43 -5.35 -4.36 9.77
N MET A 44 -4.42 -5.08 10.38
CA MET A 44 -4.63 -5.77 11.65
C MET A 44 -3.91 -5.00 12.75
N LYS A 45 -4.54 -4.86 13.91
CA LYS A 45 -3.93 -4.27 15.11
C LYS A 45 -4.20 -5.20 16.28
N ASP A 46 -3.13 -5.61 16.98
CA ASP A 46 -3.22 -6.49 18.15
C ASP A 46 -4.04 -7.78 17.89
N GLY A 47 -3.88 -8.35 16.70
CA GLY A 47 -4.61 -9.56 16.26
C GLY A 47 -6.06 -9.32 15.84
N GLN A 48 -6.54 -8.08 15.86
CA GLN A 48 -7.92 -7.72 15.50
C GLN A 48 -7.98 -6.94 14.19
N LEU A 49 -9.09 -7.10 13.46
CA LEU A 49 -9.38 -6.31 12.26
C LEU A 49 -9.51 -4.84 12.64
N ARG A 50 -8.71 -3.98 12.02
CA ARG A 50 -8.81 -2.53 12.16
C ARG A 50 -9.53 -1.89 10.97
N GLY A 51 -9.35 -2.42 9.77
CA GLY A 51 -9.92 -1.89 8.52
C GLY A 51 -9.24 -2.47 7.30
#